data_AF-A0ABD1ZRH4-F1
#
_entry.id   AF-A0ABD1ZRH4-F1
#
_cell.length_a   1.000
_cell.length_b   1.000
_cell.length_c   1.000
_cell.angle_alpha   90.00
_cell.angle_beta   90.00
_cell.angle_gamma   90.00
#
_symmetry.space_group_name_H-M   'P 1'
#
loop_
_entity.id
_entity.type
_entity.pdbx_description
1 polymer ?
#
loop_
_entity_poly.entity_id
_entity_poly.type
_entity_poly.pdbx_seq_one_letter_code
_entity_poly.pdbx_strand_id
1 'polypeptide(L)'
;MSSAVAAESCKRGNKNGHRGGGGGVADLEDGISMSSSSRARPSRSELGEQGITPSICHILSLFVSVTMFTSSIVLIQSLRSNQAICFVPRFTSNWSSIPTDSNTTLALPHSFSKEENFRQPNDMAWLLKQSRENGTNPCHNMRTRRSILLGLDHPTGAAEGGKNLRLQTDQDHELLLVSYTEDGDRRCSGGDFYETDLSGPRWRSRPPVKDIGDGSYLITLNIKSSMAGLYAFKVVLLFANLHGLDLRPDSWLLADEMIRLRIEFTNEFNSTANSSLQLCDTPDFNRRSWKGRWTRTKSNESCSADDEGRFKCLDPLERCDPPWCEGPLGGLESNGWVYSAHCAFRIFTLSEAWSCLAGKWLFFWGDSNHQDTIRNLLNFILGRHEPNMERTFESTFSNSQNSSQLLKITSHFNGHYEVSGNHLGLASLTNDEYRKRLESYFLPSNPIIPDAVILNSGLHDGGFWANLTHYAAGAEKATTFWGLVWRNSRSEASLRPRLLYRTTVAPAGFHRNQPANPQKMEVYNTVLGEMLVSEFGSDVLMTVDEYDMTFPWHFDNECSDGGHYGRPPSLHSWAGAEKGHQYFVDLMLAHTLLNALCPL
;
A
#
# COMPACT_ATOMS: atom_id res chain seq x y z
N MET A 1 -7.65 29.41 -51.12
CA MET A 1 -7.77 28.78 -52.45
C MET A 1 -8.43 27.42 -52.28
N SER A 2 -9.19 26.97 -53.27
CA SER A 2 -9.96 25.72 -53.31
C SER A 2 -9.04 24.47 -53.18
N SER A 3 -9.50 23.24 -52.92
CA SER A 3 -10.87 22.67 -52.98
C SER A 3 -10.93 21.35 -52.18
N ALA A 4 -12.13 20.97 -51.72
CA ALA A 4 -12.42 19.62 -51.23
C ALA A 4 -13.32 18.85 -52.21
N VAL A 5 -13.09 17.53 -52.36
CA VAL A 5 -13.99 16.49 -52.91
C VAL A 5 -13.52 15.18 -52.24
N ALA A 6 -14.26 14.35 -51.48
CA ALA A 6 -15.68 14.00 -51.30
C ALA A 6 -16.13 12.71 -52.04
N ALA A 7 -16.71 11.78 -51.27
CA ALA A 7 -17.60 10.68 -51.69
C ALA A 7 -16.98 9.52 -52.53
N GLU A 8 -17.52 8.29 -52.59
CA GLU A 8 -18.72 7.72 -51.93
C GLU A 8 -18.67 6.18 -51.76
N SER A 9 -19.61 5.65 -50.99
CA SER A 9 -19.90 4.24 -50.73
C SER A 9 -20.75 3.57 -51.83
N CYS A 10 -20.60 2.24 -52.07
CA CYS A 10 -21.77 1.32 -52.02
C CYS A 10 -21.52 -0.20 -52.19
N LYS A 11 -22.07 -0.95 -51.21
CA LYS A 11 -22.97 -2.14 -51.33
C LYS A 11 -22.62 -3.40 -52.17
N ARG A 12 -22.57 -4.51 -51.42
CA ARG A 12 -23.31 -5.80 -51.57
C ARG A 12 -23.24 -6.58 -52.91
N GLY A 13 -22.77 -7.84 -52.81
CA GLY A 13 -23.13 -8.95 -53.70
C GLY A 13 -23.02 -10.30 -52.98
N ASN A 14 -24.08 -11.11 -52.97
CA ASN A 14 -24.17 -12.41 -52.29
C ASN A 14 -24.54 -13.51 -53.31
N LYS A 15 -23.87 -14.68 -53.28
CA LYS A 15 -24.48 -16.01 -53.54
C LYS A 15 -23.49 -17.19 -53.55
N ASN A 16 -23.80 -18.19 -52.73
CA ASN A 16 -23.84 -19.65 -52.98
C ASN A 16 -22.94 -20.30 -54.07
N GLY A 17 -22.21 -21.35 -53.67
CA GLY A 17 -22.73 -22.72 -53.92
C GLY A 17 -21.82 -23.80 -54.55
N HIS A 18 -21.68 -24.91 -53.80
CA HIS A 18 -21.69 -26.33 -54.25
C HIS A 18 -20.42 -27.10 -54.72
N ARG A 19 -20.11 -28.12 -53.88
CA ARG A 19 -19.89 -29.58 -54.17
C ARG A 19 -18.58 -30.14 -54.81
N GLY A 20 -18.00 -31.09 -54.06
CA GLY A 20 -17.44 -32.37 -54.54
C GLY A 20 -15.92 -32.42 -54.78
N GLY A 21 -15.19 -33.51 -54.47
CA GLY A 21 -15.53 -34.76 -53.75
C GLY A 21 -14.58 -35.94 -54.07
N GLY A 22 -14.22 -36.75 -53.06
CA GLY A 22 -13.40 -37.99 -53.15
C GLY A 22 -11.88 -37.76 -53.26
N GLY A 23 -10.97 -38.62 -52.76
CA GLY A 23 -10.99 -39.90 -52.00
C GLY A 23 -9.55 -40.50 -52.05
N GLY A 24 -9.05 -41.42 -51.22
CA GLY A 24 -9.53 -42.17 -50.04
C GLY A 24 -8.48 -43.25 -49.64
N VAL A 25 -8.80 -44.18 -48.70
CA VAL A 25 -8.10 -45.49 -48.44
C VAL A 25 -6.69 -45.35 -47.77
N ALA A 26 -6.20 -46.14 -46.78
CA ALA A 26 -6.51 -47.39 -46.04
C ALA A 26 -5.83 -47.34 -44.63
N ASP A 27 -5.79 -48.33 -43.69
CA ASP A 27 -6.70 -49.37 -43.14
C ASP A 27 -5.96 -50.04 -41.90
N LEU A 28 -6.42 -51.21 -41.38
CA LEU A 28 -5.82 -52.11 -40.32
C LEU A 28 -5.96 -51.66 -38.84
N GLU A 29 -6.78 -52.33 -38.00
CA GLU A 29 -6.57 -53.60 -37.22
C GLU A 29 -5.69 -53.41 -35.96
N ASP A 30 -5.95 -53.90 -34.73
CA ASP A 30 -6.89 -54.87 -34.11
C ASP A 30 -7.38 -54.33 -32.71
N GLY A 31 -8.46 -54.76 -32.04
CA GLY A 31 -8.67 -56.06 -31.32
C GLY A 31 -8.08 -56.03 -29.88
N ILE A 32 -8.67 -56.50 -28.75
CA ILE A 32 -9.74 -57.47 -28.45
C ILE A 32 -10.22 -57.31 -26.96
N SER A 33 -11.55 -57.34 -26.69
CA SER A 33 -12.31 -57.89 -25.51
C SER A 33 -11.91 -57.60 -24.02
N MET A 34 -12.69 -57.84 -22.95
CA MET A 34 -14.12 -58.10 -22.67
C MET A 34 -14.33 -57.92 -21.14
N SER A 35 -15.44 -57.38 -20.62
CA SER A 35 -16.65 -58.12 -20.18
C SER A 35 -17.42 -57.24 -19.17
N SER A 36 -18.67 -57.49 -18.74
CA SER A 36 -19.95 -57.73 -19.43
C SER A 36 -21.00 -58.13 -18.36
N SER A 37 -22.03 -57.31 -18.11
CA SER A 37 -23.29 -57.65 -17.41
C SER A 37 -24.08 -56.35 -17.17
N SER A 38 -25.39 -56.22 -17.39
CA SER A 38 -26.39 -57.11 -18.01
C SER A 38 -27.58 -56.28 -18.57
N ARG A 39 -28.52 -56.95 -19.26
CA ARG A 39 -29.56 -56.34 -20.13
C ARG A 39 -30.77 -55.79 -19.37
N ALA A 40 -31.38 -54.71 -19.91
CA ALA A 40 -32.81 -54.69 -20.26
C ALA A 40 -33.20 -53.54 -21.23
N ARG A 41 -33.87 -53.90 -22.34
CA ARG A 41 -34.79 -53.09 -23.17
C ARG A 41 -36.00 -54.02 -23.42
N PRO A 42 -37.26 -53.55 -23.45
CA PRO A 42 -37.77 -52.67 -24.51
C PRO A 42 -38.72 -51.58 -23.93
N SER A 43 -39.54 -50.79 -24.64
CA SER A 43 -39.92 -50.69 -26.06
C SER A 43 -40.19 -49.21 -26.43
N ARG A 44 -40.41 -48.91 -27.71
CA ARG A 44 -40.68 -47.55 -28.24
C ARG A 44 -42.14 -47.46 -28.64
N SER A 45 -42.86 -46.40 -28.22
CA SER A 45 -44.16 -46.03 -28.78
C SER A 45 -44.10 -44.58 -29.27
N GLU A 46 -44.67 -44.34 -30.44
CA GLU A 46 -44.71 -43.03 -31.12
C GLU A 46 -45.92 -42.23 -30.67
N LEU A 47 -45.78 -40.90 -30.61
CA LEU A 47 -46.78 -39.80 -30.56
C LEU A 47 -46.07 -38.60 -29.90
N GLY A 48 -46.05 -37.39 -30.45
CA GLY A 48 -46.47 -36.87 -31.75
C GLY A 48 -46.07 -35.39 -31.81
N GLU A 49 -45.86 -34.82 -33.00
CA GLU A 49 -45.51 -33.39 -33.12
C GLU A 49 -46.68 -32.50 -32.64
N GLN A 50 -46.42 -31.65 -31.65
CA GLN A 50 -47.23 -30.47 -31.38
C GLN A 50 -46.35 -29.22 -31.42
N GLY A 51 -46.67 -28.31 -32.33
CA GLY A 51 -45.84 -27.16 -32.64
C GLY A 51 -45.77 -26.15 -31.50
N ILE A 52 -44.56 -25.77 -31.11
CA ILE A 52 -44.32 -24.56 -30.34
C ILE A 52 -44.64 -23.37 -31.26
N THR A 53 -45.77 -22.72 -31.01
CA THR A 53 -46.20 -21.57 -31.82
C THR A 53 -45.26 -20.37 -31.60
N PRO A 54 -45.06 -19.50 -32.61
CA PRO A 54 -44.15 -18.34 -32.50
C PRO A 54 -44.46 -17.41 -31.32
N SER A 55 -45.72 -17.41 -30.86
CA SER A 55 -46.17 -16.65 -29.69
C SER A 55 -45.38 -16.97 -28.42
N ILE A 56 -44.95 -18.21 -28.20
CA ILE A 56 -44.26 -18.59 -26.96
C ILE A 56 -42.82 -18.03 -26.94
N CYS A 57 -42.11 -18.06 -28.07
CA CYS A 57 -40.80 -17.41 -28.19
C CYS A 57 -40.89 -15.88 -28.06
N HIS A 58 -41.93 -15.25 -28.61
CA HIS A 58 -42.14 -13.81 -28.41
C HIS A 58 -42.48 -13.46 -26.96
N ILE A 59 -43.29 -14.27 -26.27
CA ILE A 59 -43.60 -14.09 -24.84
C ILE A 59 -42.33 -14.27 -23.99
N LEU A 60 -41.52 -15.31 -24.23
CA LEU A 60 -40.25 -15.52 -23.52
C LEU A 60 -39.25 -14.39 -23.78
N SER A 61 -39.13 -13.93 -25.03
CA SER A 61 -38.29 -12.77 -25.36
C SER A 61 -38.79 -11.49 -24.67
N LEU A 62 -40.11 -11.29 -24.58
CA LEU A 62 -40.71 -10.16 -23.86
C LEU A 62 -40.41 -10.25 -22.35
N PHE A 63 -40.52 -11.43 -21.74
CA PHE A 63 -40.16 -11.64 -20.33
C PHE A 63 -38.66 -11.39 -20.07
N VAL A 64 -37.76 -11.82 -20.95
CA VAL A 64 -36.32 -11.52 -20.84
C VAL A 64 -36.07 -10.02 -21.00
N SER A 65 -36.69 -9.36 -21.98
CA SER A 65 -36.57 -7.90 -22.17
C SER A 65 -37.14 -7.10 -21.00
N VAL A 66 -38.29 -7.49 -20.44
CA VAL A 66 -38.87 -6.85 -19.25
C VAL A 66 -37.97 -7.07 -18.04
N THR A 67 -37.46 -8.28 -17.82
CA THR A 67 -36.53 -8.57 -16.72
C THR A 67 -35.25 -7.73 -16.83
N MET A 68 -34.63 -7.68 -18.02
CA MET A 68 -33.47 -6.83 -18.31
C MET A 68 -33.79 -5.35 -18.02
N PHE A 69 -34.94 -4.86 -18.48
CA PHE A 69 -35.35 -3.47 -18.30
C PHE A 69 -35.66 -3.13 -16.83
N THR A 70 -36.30 -4.04 -16.07
CA THR A 70 -36.49 -3.86 -14.63
C THR A 70 -35.18 -3.90 -13.87
N SER A 71 -34.24 -4.78 -14.22
CA SER A 71 -32.90 -4.80 -13.63
C SER A 71 -32.13 -3.51 -13.94
N SER A 72 -32.25 -2.98 -15.16
CA SER A 72 -31.68 -1.67 -15.52
C SER A 72 -32.36 -0.51 -14.76
N ILE A 73 -33.67 -0.55 -14.55
CA ILE A 73 -34.37 0.46 -13.73
C ILE A 73 -33.95 0.36 -12.26
N VAL A 74 -33.83 -0.83 -11.70
CA VAL A 74 -33.34 -1.03 -10.32
C VAL A 74 -31.88 -0.59 -10.20
N LEU A 75 -31.04 -0.82 -11.20
CA LEU A 75 -29.66 -0.31 -11.24
C LEU A 75 -29.64 1.22 -11.34
N ILE A 76 -30.46 1.83 -12.20
CA ILE A 76 -30.58 3.30 -12.34
C ILE A 76 -31.19 3.93 -11.09
N GLN A 77 -32.12 3.26 -10.41
CA GLN A 77 -32.65 3.70 -9.12
C GLN A 77 -31.60 3.55 -8.02
N SER A 78 -30.83 2.45 -7.98
CA SER A 78 -29.70 2.29 -7.06
C SER A 78 -28.62 3.35 -7.30
N LEU A 79 -28.33 3.72 -8.56
CA LEU A 79 -27.43 4.81 -8.93
C LEU A 79 -28.01 6.21 -8.64
N ARG A 80 -29.34 6.36 -8.58
CA ARG A 80 -30.00 7.61 -8.13
C ARG A 80 -30.07 7.72 -6.61
N SER A 81 -30.26 6.62 -5.89
CA SER A 81 -30.13 6.54 -4.43
C SER A 81 -28.68 6.71 -3.99
N ASN A 82 -27.73 6.19 -4.78
CA ASN A 82 -26.30 6.44 -4.68
C ASN A 82 -25.87 7.63 -5.54
N GLN A 83 -26.73 8.64 -5.69
CA GLN A 83 -26.19 10.00 -5.77
C GLN A 83 -25.53 10.27 -4.43
N ALA A 84 -24.23 9.95 -4.36
CA ALA A 84 -23.35 10.45 -3.32
C ALA A 84 -23.54 11.97 -3.30
N ILE A 85 -24.27 12.45 -2.30
CA ILE A 85 -24.35 13.86 -2.02
C ILE A 85 -22.92 14.24 -1.70
N CYS A 86 -22.28 14.97 -2.62
CA CYS A 86 -21.02 15.66 -2.36
C CYS A 86 -21.31 16.69 -1.25
N PHE A 87 -21.28 16.22 0.00
CA PHE A 87 -21.35 17.05 1.17
C PHE A 87 -20.05 17.86 1.20
N VAL A 88 -20.10 19.02 0.55
CA VAL A 88 -19.20 20.13 0.85
C VAL A 88 -19.78 20.78 2.11
N PRO A 89 -19.23 20.54 3.30
CA PRO A 89 -19.85 21.03 4.52
C PRO A 89 -19.61 22.54 4.61
N ARG A 90 -20.63 23.35 4.36
CA ARG A 90 -20.63 24.76 4.73
C ARG A 90 -20.83 24.87 6.25
N PHE A 91 -19.76 24.65 7.01
CA PHE A 91 -19.77 24.93 8.44
C PHE A 91 -19.58 26.43 8.70
N THR A 92 -20.63 27.07 9.22
CA THR A 92 -20.49 28.31 9.98
C THR A 92 -20.03 27.96 11.39
N SER A 93 -18.75 28.17 11.70
CA SER A 93 -18.20 27.96 13.03
C SER A 93 -18.63 29.07 13.99
N ASN A 94 -19.75 28.90 14.69
CA ASN A 94 -20.03 29.70 15.88
C ASN A 94 -19.11 29.23 17.01
N TRP A 95 -18.06 30.01 17.30
CA TRP A 95 -17.27 29.87 18.51
C TRP A 95 -18.15 30.15 19.74
N SER A 96 -18.44 29.11 20.52
CA SER A 96 -18.90 29.23 21.90
C SER A 96 -17.68 29.24 22.84
N SER A 97 -17.63 30.20 23.76
CA SER A 97 -16.50 30.46 24.65
C SER A 97 -16.10 29.27 25.55
N ILE A 98 -14.80 29.15 25.79
CA ILE A 98 -14.15 28.19 26.69
C ILE A 98 -14.71 28.31 28.13
N PRO A 99 -15.09 27.20 28.80
CA PRO A 99 -15.28 27.18 30.25
C PRO A 99 -13.92 27.34 30.95
N THR A 100 -13.75 28.41 31.72
CA THR A 100 -12.50 28.68 32.45
C THR A 100 -12.50 27.98 33.82
N ASP A 101 -12.28 26.66 33.83
CA ASP A 101 -11.96 25.95 35.07
C ASP A 101 -10.45 26.00 35.34
N SER A 102 -10.04 27.02 36.08
CA SER A 102 -8.68 27.22 36.54
C SER A 102 -8.36 26.34 37.75
N ASN A 103 -7.78 25.15 37.52
CA ASN A 103 -6.79 24.51 38.42
C ASN A 103 -6.30 23.14 37.90
N THR A 104 -5.69 23.10 36.72
CA THR A 104 -4.83 21.95 36.36
C THR A 104 -3.69 22.41 35.46
N THR A 105 -2.54 22.71 36.06
CA THR A 105 -1.27 22.89 35.34
C THR A 105 -0.82 21.54 34.80
N LEU A 106 -1.31 21.18 33.61
CA LEU A 106 -0.83 20.06 32.81
C LEU A 106 0.59 20.37 32.30
N ALA A 107 1.58 20.14 33.16
CA ALA A 107 2.98 20.11 32.75
C ALA A 107 3.20 18.90 31.83
N LEU A 108 4.00 19.10 30.77
CA LEU A 108 4.53 18.00 29.97
C LEU A 108 5.28 17.03 30.91
N PRO A 109 5.07 15.71 30.81
CA PRO A 109 5.89 14.73 31.52
C PRO A 109 7.38 14.96 31.24
N HIS A 110 8.23 14.75 32.24
CA HIS A 110 9.67 15.00 32.12
C HIS A 110 10.28 14.26 30.92
N SER A 111 11.17 14.97 30.21
CA SER A 111 11.82 14.59 28.95
C SER A 111 11.97 13.09 28.68
N PHE A 112 11.37 12.62 27.59
CA PHE A 112 11.66 11.30 27.04
C PHE A 112 13.15 11.17 26.71
N SER A 113 13.70 9.98 26.92
CA SER A 113 15.12 9.74 26.69
C SER A 113 15.43 9.67 25.19
N LYS A 114 16.63 10.12 24.78
CA LYS A 114 17.03 10.12 23.35
C LYS A 114 17.02 8.72 22.71
N GLU A 115 17.05 7.66 23.50
CA GLU A 115 16.98 6.26 23.04
C GLU A 115 15.54 5.76 22.82
N GLU A 116 14.53 6.40 23.43
CA GLU A 116 13.11 6.09 23.18
C GLU A 116 12.63 6.60 21.81
N ASN A 117 13.32 7.59 21.22
CA ASN A 117 12.94 8.24 19.96
C ASN A 117 12.96 7.31 18.71
N PHE A 118 13.40 6.06 18.85
CA PHE A 118 13.45 5.06 17.77
C PHE A 118 12.63 3.79 18.03
N ARG A 119 11.85 3.72 19.13
CA ARG A 119 10.82 2.68 19.25
C ARG A 119 9.64 3.02 18.34
N GLN A 120 8.95 1.98 17.83
CA GLN A 120 7.62 2.16 17.26
C GLN A 120 6.72 2.85 18.30
N PRO A 121 5.72 3.65 17.88
CA PRO A 121 4.97 4.48 18.81
C PRO A 121 4.34 3.67 19.95
N ASN A 122 3.86 2.46 19.62
CA ASN A 122 3.31 1.47 20.52
C ASN A 122 3.80 0.08 20.11
N ASP A 123 4.24 -0.77 21.05
CA ASP A 123 4.77 -2.11 20.77
C ASP A 123 3.67 -3.20 20.71
N MET A 124 4.02 -4.41 20.24
CA MET A 124 3.07 -5.53 20.12
C MET A 124 2.38 -5.86 21.45
N ALA A 125 3.11 -5.83 22.57
CA ALA A 125 2.58 -6.20 23.87
C ALA A 125 1.55 -5.17 24.37
N TRP A 126 1.81 -3.88 24.17
CA TRP A 126 0.89 -2.79 24.43
C TRP A 126 -0.34 -2.88 23.51
N LEU A 127 -0.16 -3.10 22.21
CA LEU A 127 -1.25 -3.19 21.23
C LEU A 127 -2.21 -4.34 21.55
N LEU A 128 -1.66 -5.52 21.87
CA LEU A 128 -2.44 -6.67 22.32
C LEU A 128 -3.12 -6.44 23.67
N LYS A 129 -2.52 -5.67 24.58
CA LYS A 129 -3.15 -5.27 25.85
C LYS A 129 -4.34 -4.35 25.61
N GLN A 130 -4.16 -3.26 24.88
CA GLN A 130 -5.24 -2.32 24.57
C GLN A 130 -6.38 -2.99 23.79
N SER A 131 -6.08 -3.83 22.80
CA SER A 131 -7.10 -4.58 22.05
C SER A 131 -7.91 -5.55 22.92
N ARG A 132 -7.38 -6.04 24.05
CA ARG A 132 -8.12 -6.88 25.02
C ARG A 132 -8.91 -6.08 26.04
N GLU A 133 -8.44 -4.88 26.39
CA GLU A 133 -9.08 -3.99 27.36
C GLU A 133 -10.21 -3.17 26.72
N ASN A 134 -10.16 -2.95 25.41
CA ASN A 134 -11.16 -2.21 24.65
C ASN A 134 -12.60 -2.72 24.88
N GLY A 135 -13.53 -1.83 25.18
CA GLY A 135 -14.93 -2.17 25.50
C GLY A 135 -15.17 -2.94 26.83
N THR A 136 -14.14 -3.27 27.63
CA THR A 136 -14.32 -4.11 28.84
C THR A 136 -14.82 -3.35 30.08
N ASN A 137 -14.68 -2.02 30.10
CA ASN A 137 -15.14 -1.15 31.18
C ASN A 137 -15.69 0.17 30.60
N PRO A 138 -16.37 1.02 31.39
CA PRO A 138 -16.97 2.26 30.89
C PRO A 138 -15.98 3.19 30.18
N CYS A 139 -14.75 3.30 30.69
CA CYS A 139 -13.71 4.15 30.12
C CYS A 139 -13.36 3.75 28.67
N HIS A 140 -13.20 2.46 28.40
CA HIS A 140 -12.90 1.94 27.06
C HIS A 140 -14.10 1.90 26.12
N ASN A 141 -15.29 2.35 26.54
CA ASN A 141 -16.51 2.34 25.72
C ASN A 141 -17.04 3.76 25.39
N MET A 142 -16.40 4.82 25.89
CA MET A 142 -16.73 6.20 25.51
C MET A 142 -16.22 6.50 24.09
N ARG A 143 -16.86 7.35 23.30
CA ARG A 143 -16.38 7.74 21.96
C ARG A 143 -15.71 9.11 21.99
N THR A 144 -14.59 9.27 21.29
CA THR A 144 -14.00 10.60 21.03
C THR A 144 -14.89 11.41 20.11
N ARG A 145 -15.14 12.67 20.49
CA ARG A 145 -15.89 13.66 19.71
C ARG A 145 -15.11 14.93 19.43
N ARG A 146 -14.13 15.24 20.27
CA ARG A 146 -13.27 16.42 20.14
C ARG A 146 -11.86 16.07 20.56
N SER A 147 -10.90 16.79 20.00
CA SER A 147 -9.49 16.68 20.38
C SER A 147 -8.92 18.08 20.54
N ILE A 148 -8.11 18.29 21.58
CA ILE A 148 -7.41 19.55 21.84
C ILE A 148 -5.92 19.30 21.69
N LEU A 149 -5.23 20.17 20.94
CA LEU A 149 -3.79 20.12 20.79
C LEU A 149 -3.12 21.05 21.80
N LEU A 150 -2.22 20.50 22.61
CA LEU A 150 -1.41 21.19 23.62
C LEU A 150 0.07 21.15 23.21
N GLY A 151 0.91 21.94 23.89
CA GLY A 151 2.34 22.08 23.56
C GLY A 151 2.64 23.15 22.51
N LEU A 152 1.65 24.01 22.18
CA LEU A 152 1.81 25.14 21.29
C LEU A 152 1.48 26.45 22.01
N ASP A 153 2.42 27.39 22.00
CA ASP A 153 2.17 28.77 22.43
C ASP A 153 1.28 29.46 21.39
N HIS A 154 -0.04 29.33 21.57
CA HIS A 154 -1.00 30.10 20.79
C HIS A 154 -0.75 31.60 21.04
N PRO A 155 -0.49 32.42 20.00
CA PRO A 155 -0.33 33.85 20.18
C PRO A 155 -1.63 34.43 20.75
N THR A 156 -1.53 34.99 21.96
CA THR A 156 -2.63 35.65 22.65
C THR A 156 -3.12 36.82 21.81
N GLY A 157 -4.32 36.68 21.24
CA GLY A 157 -4.86 37.61 20.23
C GLY A 157 -5.15 36.99 18.86
N ALA A 158 -5.16 35.66 18.70
CA ALA A 158 -5.56 35.01 17.45
C ALA A 158 -7.07 35.14 17.10
N ALA A 159 -7.87 35.76 17.96
CA ALA A 159 -9.15 36.33 17.56
C ALA A 159 -8.89 37.66 16.82
N GLU A 160 -9.21 37.70 15.52
CA GLU A 160 -9.04 38.85 14.62
C GLU A 160 -7.59 39.22 14.23
N GLY A 161 -6.88 38.39 13.44
CA GLY A 161 -5.69 38.93 12.75
C GLY A 161 -4.57 38.03 12.21
N GLY A 162 -4.83 36.80 11.74
CA GLY A 162 -4.04 36.22 10.62
C GLY A 162 -2.52 36.02 10.76
N LYS A 163 -1.95 35.84 11.95
CA LYS A 163 -0.56 35.38 12.12
C LYS A 163 -0.47 33.86 12.19
N ASN A 164 0.44 33.26 11.42
CA ASN A 164 0.75 31.83 11.52
C ASN A 164 1.42 31.52 12.87
N LEU A 165 1.25 30.28 13.35
CA LEU A 165 2.06 29.73 14.44
C LEU A 165 3.51 29.64 13.98
N ARG A 166 4.49 29.92 14.87
CA ARG A 166 5.92 29.84 14.56
C ARG A 166 6.61 28.76 15.39
N LEU A 167 7.42 27.94 14.73
CA LEU A 167 8.27 26.91 15.35
C LEU A 167 9.69 27.01 14.77
N GLN A 168 10.71 26.73 15.57
CA GLN A 168 12.10 26.69 15.06
C GLN A 168 12.34 25.44 14.20
N THR A 169 13.26 25.53 13.24
CA THR A 169 13.78 24.36 12.53
C THR A 169 14.85 23.61 13.34
N ASP A 170 15.24 22.42 12.87
CA ASP A 170 16.33 21.58 13.39
C ASP A 170 16.15 21.08 14.85
N GLN A 171 14.97 21.24 15.43
CA GLN A 171 14.60 20.69 16.73
C GLN A 171 13.29 19.89 16.67
N ASP A 172 13.13 18.96 17.59
CA ASP A 172 11.89 18.21 17.79
C ASP A 172 10.90 19.07 18.59
N HIS A 173 9.67 19.21 18.09
CA HIS A 173 8.55 19.84 18.80
C HIS A 173 7.56 18.77 19.22
N GLU A 174 7.39 18.59 20.52
CA GLU A 174 6.49 17.61 21.12
C GLU A 174 5.12 18.25 21.38
N LEU A 175 4.11 17.78 20.66
CA LEU A 175 2.73 18.25 20.77
C LEU A 175 1.88 17.15 21.40
N LEU A 176 1.03 17.52 22.35
CA LEU A 176 0.16 16.57 23.05
C LEU A 176 -1.28 16.77 22.60
N LEU A 177 -1.80 15.84 21.80
CA LEU A 177 -3.20 15.79 21.42
C LEU A 177 -3.99 15.05 22.50
N VAL A 178 -5.02 15.67 23.07
CA VAL A 178 -5.85 15.10 24.13
C VAL A 178 -7.27 14.92 23.63
N SER A 179 -7.83 13.73 23.82
CA SER A 179 -9.15 13.34 23.30
C SER A 179 -10.24 13.51 24.36
N TYR A 180 -11.43 13.96 23.93
CA TYR A 180 -12.57 14.29 24.77
C TYR A 180 -13.86 13.64 24.26
N THR A 181 -14.75 13.30 25.19
CA THR A 181 -16.06 12.69 24.94
C THR A 181 -17.09 13.71 24.45
N GLU A 182 -18.31 13.26 24.17
CA GLU A 182 -19.44 14.13 23.80
C GLU A 182 -19.85 15.07 24.94
N ASP A 183 -19.81 14.57 26.18
CA ASP A 183 -20.15 15.30 27.40
C ASP A 183 -19.06 16.31 27.84
N GLY A 184 -17.89 16.29 27.18
CA GLY A 184 -16.76 17.18 27.46
C GLY A 184 -15.73 16.63 28.45
N ASP A 185 -15.92 15.41 28.94
CA ASP A 185 -14.93 14.72 29.78
C ASP A 185 -13.68 14.36 28.98
N ARG A 186 -12.50 14.44 29.61
CA ARG A 186 -11.27 13.90 29.04
C ARG A 186 -11.41 12.38 28.95
N ARG A 187 -10.95 11.79 27.84
CA ARG A 187 -10.75 10.34 27.80
C ARG A 187 -9.77 9.90 28.89
N CYS A 188 -9.92 8.63 29.27
CA CYS A 188 -9.07 7.93 30.25
C CYS A 188 -8.43 6.66 29.64
N SER A 189 -8.58 6.47 28.34
CA SER A 189 -8.11 5.31 27.57
C SER A 189 -7.60 5.78 26.21
N GLY A 190 -6.53 5.16 25.73
CA GLY A 190 -6.10 5.24 24.34
C GLY A 190 -7.08 4.59 23.35
N GLY A 191 -6.58 4.27 22.16
CA GLY A 191 -7.27 3.54 21.10
C GLY A 191 -7.72 4.37 19.88
N ASP A 192 -7.65 5.69 19.91
CA ASP A 192 -8.03 6.52 18.78
C ASP A 192 -6.96 6.51 17.68
N PHE A 193 -7.39 6.18 16.47
CA PHE A 193 -6.54 6.10 15.29
C PHE A 193 -6.50 7.43 14.54
N TYR A 194 -5.54 8.25 14.93
CA TYR A 194 -5.25 9.53 14.28
C TYR A 194 -4.31 9.37 13.09
N GLU A 195 -4.65 10.03 11.99
CA GLU A 195 -3.74 10.30 10.87
C GLU A 195 -3.18 11.72 11.01
N THR A 196 -1.95 11.90 10.57
CA THR A 196 -1.16 13.11 10.71
C THR A 196 -0.49 13.46 9.39
N ASP A 197 -0.69 14.69 8.93
CA ASP A 197 -0.13 15.22 7.68
C ASP A 197 0.67 16.49 7.99
N LEU A 198 1.96 16.50 7.68
CA LEU A 198 2.78 17.71 7.65
C LEU A 198 3.28 17.94 6.23
N SER A 199 2.60 18.84 5.51
CA SER A 199 2.80 19.07 4.08
C SER A 199 3.08 20.54 3.75
N GLY A 200 4.01 20.75 2.83
CA GLY A 200 4.37 22.03 2.25
C GLY A 200 4.81 21.88 0.78
N PRO A 201 5.12 22.98 0.06
CA PRO A 201 5.37 22.94 -1.39
C PRO A 201 6.58 22.11 -1.84
N ARG A 202 7.51 21.83 -0.91
CA ARG A 202 8.79 21.13 -1.13
C ARG A 202 9.02 19.97 -0.16
N TRP A 203 8.03 19.63 0.67
CA TRP A 203 8.16 18.65 1.75
C TRP A 203 6.82 17.98 2.05
N ARG A 204 6.81 16.67 2.23
CA ARG A 204 5.70 15.94 2.87
C ARG A 204 6.26 14.89 3.83
N SER A 205 5.62 14.72 4.98
CA SER A 205 6.01 13.70 5.96
C SER A 205 4.82 13.31 6.81
N ARG A 206 4.90 12.12 7.42
CA ARG A 206 3.94 11.61 8.40
C ARG A 206 4.40 11.94 9.82
N PRO A 207 3.67 12.83 10.54
CA PRO A 207 3.71 12.87 11.99
C PRO A 207 3.74 11.52 12.72
N PRO A 208 4.80 11.00 13.39
CA PRO A 208 4.60 9.81 14.21
C PRO A 208 3.65 10.14 15.37
N VAL A 209 2.63 9.30 15.59
CA VAL A 209 1.64 9.45 16.67
C VAL A 209 1.83 8.32 17.68
N LYS A 210 2.17 8.67 18.93
CA LYS A 210 2.32 7.73 20.04
C LYS A 210 1.16 7.84 21.00
N ASP A 211 0.36 6.79 21.12
CA ASP A 211 -0.71 6.72 22.11
C ASP A 211 -0.12 6.46 23.50
N ILE A 212 -0.44 7.32 24.47
CA ILE A 212 0.06 7.22 25.86
C ILE A 212 -0.80 6.23 26.68
N GLY A 213 -1.96 5.82 26.16
CA GLY A 213 -2.89 4.88 26.79
C GLY A 213 -3.92 5.53 27.70
N ASP A 214 -3.82 6.84 27.95
CA ASP A 214 -4.74 7.61 28.82
C ASP A 214 -5.74 8.49 28.05
N GLY A 215 -5.80 8.37 26.72
CA GLY A 215 -6.59 9.24 25.84
C GLY A 215 -5.80 10.43 25.27
N SER A 216 -4.49 10.45 25.49
CA SER A 216 -3.57 11.44 24.92
C SER A 216 -2.55 10.82 23.99
N TYR A 217 -2.12 11.60 23.00
CA TYR A 217 -1.31 11.17 21.88
C TYR A 217 -0.17 12.18 21.67
N LEU A 218 1.07 11.69 21.76
CA LEU A 218 2.27 12.49 21.51
C LEU A 218 2.55 12.51 20.01
N ILE A 219 2.72 13.72 19.46
CA ILE A 219 3.07 13.95 18.06
C ILE A 219 4.38 14.75 18.02
N THR A 220 5.37 14.27 17.27
CA THR A 220 6.65 14.98 17.11
C THR A 220 6.76 15.62 15.74
N LEU A 221 6.98 16.94 15.68
CA LEU A 221 7.27 17.67 14.43
C LEU A 221 8.75 18.05 14.36
N ASN A 222 9.40 17.84 13.21
CA ASN A 222 10.77 18.30 12.95
C ASN A 222 10.91 18.67 11.46
N ILE A 223 11.35 19.91 11.18
CA ILE A 223 11.66 20.41 9.83
C ILE A 223 13.10 20.91 9.83
N LYS A 224 13.86 20.56 8.79
CA LYS A 224 15.25 21.00 8.60
C LYS A 224 15.32 22.46 8.16
N SER A 225 16.34 23.20 8.61
CA SER A 225 16.54 24.62 8.29
C SER A 225 16.63 24.96 6.80
N SER A 226 17.14 24.04 5.98
CA SER A 226 17.15 24.13 4.50
C SER A 226 15.75 24.04 3.86
N MET A 227 14.77 23.58 4.62
CA MET A 227 13.36 23.40 4.25
C MET A 227 12.43 24.31 5.05
N ALA A 228 12.96 25.33 5.73
CA ALA A 228 12.18 26.38 6.38
C ALA A 228 11.10 26.98 5.45
N GLY A 229 9.99 27.42 6.03
CA GLY A 229 8.85 27.95 5.29
C GLY A 229 7.50 27.63 5.93
N LEU A 230 6.42 27.78 5.14
CA LEU A 230 5.05 27.61 5.61
C LEU A 230 4.50 26.22 5.29
N TYR A 231 3.97 25.57 6.32
CA TYR A 231 3.43 24.21 6.30
C TYR A 231 1.96 24.20 6.70
N ALA A 232 1.21 23.25 6.12
CA ALA A 232 -0.06 22.80 6.66
C ALA A 232 0.19 21.59 7.56
N PHE A 233 -0.26 21.66 8.80
CA PHE A 233 -0.34 20.51 9.70
C PHE A 233 -1.80 20.14 9.91
N LYS A 234 -2.14 18.87 9.70
CA LYS A 234 -3.48 18.33 9.94
C LYS A 234 -3.44 17.13 10.86
N VAL A 235 -4.49 16.98 11.65
CA VAL A 235 -4.79 15.76 12.40
C VAL A 235 -6.22 15.34 12.08
N VAL A 236 -6.38 14.10 11.60
CA VAL A 236 -7.67 13.50 11.24
C VAL A 236 -7.92 12.30 12.14
N LEU A 237 -9.07 12.23 12.79
CA LEU A 237 -9.50 11.04 13.51
C LEU A 237 -10.20 10.09 12.52
N LEU A 238 -9.53 9.00 12.15
CA LEU A 238 -10.11 8.03 11.20
C LEU A 238 -11.11 7.10 11.90
N PHE A 239 -10.72 6.55 13.06
CA PHE A 239 -11.55 5.67 13.91
C PHE A 239 -11.25 5.94 15.39
N ALA A 240 -12.28 5.86 16.25
CA ALA A 240 -12.10 5.87 17.70
C ALA A 240 -12.00 4.44 18.28
N ASN A 241 -11.56 4.29 19.53
CA ASN A 241 -11.63 3.02 20.31
C ASN A 241 -11.17 1.76 19.56
N LEU A 242 -10.03 1.81 18.86
CA LEU A 242 -9.47 0.71 18.07
C LEU A 242 -10.40 0.12 17.00
N HIS A 243 -11.54 0.75 16.68
CA HIS A 243 -12.52 0.21 15.72
C HIS A 243 -11.97 0.02 14.30
N GLY A 244 -10.86 0.68 13.96
CA GLY A 244 -10.11 0.36 12.74
C GLY A 244 -9.62 -1.10 12.68
N LEU A 245 -9.44 -1.77 13.83
CA LEU A 245 -9.05 -3.18 13.93
C LEU A 245 -10.21 -4.15 13.68
N ASP A 246 -11.46 -3.70 13.72
CA ASP A 246 -12.63 -4.56 13.52
C ASP A 246 -12.63 -5.18 12.11
N LEU A 247 -13.21 -6.37 11.97
CA LEU A 247 -13.31 -7.06 10.67
C LEU A 247 -14.14 -6.25 9.64
N ARG A 248 -15.08 -5.42 10.12
CA ARG A 248 -15.86 -4.46 9.31
C ARG A 248 -15.82 -3.08 9.98
N PRO A 249 -14.80 -2.26 9.67
CA PRO A 249 -14.59 -0.96 10.33
C PRO A 249 -15.45 0.16 9.71
N ASP A 250 -16.09 -0.07 8.56
CA ASP A 250 -16.83 0.91 7.77
C ASP A 250 -17.91 1.65 8.58
N SER A 251 -18.65 0.93 9.42
CA SER A 251 -19.69 1.51 10.31
C SER A 251 -19.14 2.43 11.41
N TRP A 252 -17.84 2.41 11.66
CA TRP A 252 -17.15 3.19 12.71
C TRP A 252 -16.36 4.37 12.18
N LEU A 253 -16.27 4.52 10.84
CA LEU A 253 -15.53 5.59 10.18
C LEU A 253 -15.98 6.96 10.71
N LEU A 254 -15.00 7.78 11.08
CA LEU A 254 -15.16 9.20 11.37
C LEU A 254 -14.62 10.02 10.20
N ALA A 255 -13.32 9.89 9.93
CA ALA A 255 -12.58 10.75 9.00
C ALA A 255 -12.72 12.26 9.32
N ASP A 256 -12.87 12.58 10.60
CA ASP A 256 -13.08 13.95 11.10
C ASP A 256 -11.74 14.68 11.20
N GLU A 257 -11.62 15.83 10.53
CA GLU A 257 -10.47 16.73 10.72
C GLU A 257 -10.58 17.44 12.07
N MET A 258 -9.81 16.96 13.06
CA MET A 258 -9.82 17.50 14.42
C MET A 258 -8.97 18.76 14.56
N ILE A 259 -7.84 18.82 13.85
CA ILE A 259 -6.91 19.95 13.89
C ILE A 259 -6.46 20.31 12.48
N ARG A 260 -6.48 21.61 12.15
CA ARG A 260 -5.79 22.17 10.98
C ARG A 260 -5.06 23.44 11.39
N LEU A 261 -3.74 23.45 11.25
CA LEU A 261 -2.87 24.58 11.56
C LEU A 261 -2.02 24.99 10.37
N ARG A 262 -1.68 26.27 10.31
CA ARG A 262 -0.61 26.81 9.45
C ARG A 262 0.59 27.14 10.32
N ILE A 263 1.70 26.46 10.07
CA ILE A 263 2.91 26.55 10.87
C ILE A 263 4.04 27.09 9.99
N GLU A 264 4.60 28.23 10.38
CA GLU A 264 5.80 28.81 9.80
C GLU A 264 7.02 28.27 10.55
N PHE A 265 7.81 27.43 9.90
CA PHE A 265 9.08 26.96 10.44
C PHE A 265 10.19 27.95 10.09
N THR A 266 10.84 28.50 11.11
CA THR A 266 11.78 29.63 11.00
C THR A 266 13.19 29.28 11.47
N ASN A 267 14.18 29.90 10.83
CA ASN A 267 15.60 29.82 11.20
C ASN A 267 15.97 31.05 12.06
N GLU A 268 15.41 31.20 13.27
CA GLU A 268 15.72 32.39 14.10
C GLU A 268 17.08 32.28 14.81
N PHE A 269 17.60 31.07 14.95
CA PHE A 269 18.97 30.79 15.36
C PHE A 269 19.79 30.35 14.13
N ASN A 270 21.05 30.80 14.06
CA ASN A 270 22.04 30.29 13.10
C ASN A 270 22.43 28.85 13.48
N SER A 271 21.53 27.91 13.23
CA SER A 271 21.77 26.48 13.28
C SER A 271 22.82 26.14 12.23
N THR A 272 24.07 25.95 12.68
CA THR A 272 25.14 25.37 11.88
C THR A 272 25.05 23.84 11.83
N ALA A 273 23.95 23.25 12.30
CA ALA A 273 23.68 21.82 12.30
C ALA A 273 23.31 21.34 10.88
N ASN A 274 24.27 21.46 9.97
CA ASN A 274 24.23 20.89 8.63
C ASN A 274 24.33 19.35 8.74
N SER A 275 23.23 18.72 9.18
CA SER A 275 23.14 17.28 9.32
C SER A 275 23.04 16.65 7.93
N SER A 276 24.20 16.43 7.30
CA SER A 276 24.30 15.66 6.08
C SER A 276 23.82 14.24 6.34
N LEU A 277 22.65 13.89 5.80
CA LEU A 277 22.22 12.50 5.71
C LEU A 277 23.29 11.76 4.89
N GLN A 278 23.84 10.69 5.46
CA GLN A 278 24.70 9.78 4.72
C GLN A 278 23.82 8.90 3.83
N LEU A 279 24.40 8.29 2.80
CA LEU A 279 23.73 7.20 2.10
C LEU A 279 23.47 6.04 3.06
N CYS A 280 22.33 5.38 2.90
CA CYS A 280 21.97 4.19 3.68
C CYS A 280 22.95 3.04 3.40
N ASP A 281 23.46 2.43 4.47
CA ASP A 281 24.21 1.17 4.42
C ASP A 281 23.37 0.05 5.09
N THR A 282 23.83 -1.19 5.00
CA THR A 282 23.22 -2.39 5.57
C THR A 282 22.66 -2.21 7.00
N PRO A 283 23.38 -1.59 7.97
CA PRO A 283 22.86 -1.43 9.33
C PRO A 283 21.65 -0.50 9.45
N ASP A 284 21.45 0.42 8.50
CA ASP A 284 20.30 1.33 8.51
C ASP A 284 18.98 0.59 8.20
N PHE A 285 19.06 -0.51 7.46
CA PHE A 285 17.91 -1.40 7.23
C PHE A 285 17.57 -2.28 8.44
N ASN A 286 18.41 -2.39 9.47
CA ASN A 286 18.10 -3.16 10.69
C ASN A 286 17.12 -2.44 11.63
N ARG A 287 16.64 -1.23 11.25
CA ARG A 287 15.69 -0.43 12.03
C ARG A 287 14.24 -0.83 11.79
N ARG A 288 13.48 -1.03 12.87
CA ARG A 288 12.08 -1.50 12.87
C ARG A 288 11.02 -0.53 12.33
N SER A 289 11.35 0.75 12.20
CA SER A 289 10.43 1.79 11.71
C SER A 289 11.22 3.00 11.26
N TRP A 290 10.72 3.70 10.25
CA TRP A 290 11.37 4.90 9.73
C TRP A 290 10.65 6.18 10.20
N LYS A 291 11.37 7.31 10.10
CA LYS A 291 10.82 8.66 10.26
C LYS A 291 11.16 9.41 8.98
N GLY A 292 10.41 9.06 7.95
CA GLY A 292 10.62 9.42 6.56
C GLY A 292 10.09 10.79 6.20
N ARG A 293 10.44 11.19 4.98
CA ARG A 293 10.02 12.45 4.37
C ARG A 293 10.24 12.39 2.87
N TRP A 294 9.29 12.95 2.15
CA TRP A 294 9.44 13.35 0.76
C TRP A 294 9.93 14.78 0.71
N THR A 295 10.95 15.04 -0.10
CA THR A 295 11.49 16.38 -0.34
C THR A 295 11.50 16.67 -1.85
N ARG A 296 11.42 17.94 -2.22
CA ARG A 296 11.44 18.37 -3.62
C ARG A 296 12.20 19.69 -3.76
N THR A 297 13.45 19.60 -4.21
CA THR A 297 14.33 20.75 -4.46
C THR A 297 14.20 21.29 -5.88
N LYS A 298 13.91 20.40 -6.84
CA LYS A 298 13.68 20.68 -8.27
C LYS A 298 12.25 20.32 -8.64
N SER A 299 11.66 21.05 -9.57
CA SER A 299 10.28 20.82 -10.01
C SER A 299 9.96 21.61 -11.27
N ASN A 300 9.12 21.04 -12.13
CA ASN A 300 8.50 21.70 -13.26
C ASN A 300 6.96 21.66 -13.08
N GLU A 301 6.37 22.75 -12.60
CA GLU A 301 4.93 22.85 -12.37
C GLU A 301 4.11 22.96 -13.68
N SER A 302 4.77 23.20 -14.82
CA SER A 302 4.13 23.19 -16.15
C SER A 302 4.11 21.81 -16.81
N CYS A 303 4.69 20.81 -16.15
CA CYS A 303 4.74 19.43 -16.64
C CYS A 303 3.33 18.79 -16.71
N SER A 304 3.07 18.11 -17.82
CA SER A 304 1.95 17.18 -17.99
C SER A 304 2.46 15.77 -18.24
N ALA A 305 1.58 14.78 -18.10
CA ALA A 305 1.85 13.44 -18.61
C ALA A 305 2.05 13.46 -20.14
N ASP A 306 2.88 12.54 -20.65
CA ASP A 306 3.01 12.25 -22.08
C ASP A 306 1.94 11.26 -22.58
N ASP A 307 2.03 10.86 -23.86
CA ASP A 307 1.08 9.93 -24.50
C ASP A 307 1.04 8.52 -23.85
N GLU A 308 2.06 8.14 -23.07
CA GLU A 308 2.10 6.90 -22.28
C GLU A 308 1.46 7.09 -20.88
N GLY A 309 1.12 8.33 -20.50
CA GLY A 309 0.65 8.67 -19.15
C GLY A 309 1.78 8.93 -18.15
N ARG A 310 3.00 9.24 -18.61
CA ARG A 310 4.21 9.35 -17.77
C ARG A 310 4.63 10.80 -17.51
N PHE A 311 5.05 11.07 -16.28
CA PHE A 311 5.38 12.40 -15.78
C PHE A 311 6.90 12.69 -15.87
N LYS A 312 7.44 12.71 -17.09
CA LYS A 312 8.86 12.96 -17.41
C LYS A 312 9.23 14.45 -17.25
N CYS A 313 9.04 14.98 -16.05
CA CYS A 313 9.06 16.43 -15.79
C CYS A 313 10.45 17.07 -15.68
N LEU A 314 11.49 16.24 -15.46
CA LEU A 314 12.90 16.64 -15.35
C LEU A 314 13.72 15.88 -16.40
N ASP A 315 14.91 16.37 -16.73
CA ASP A 315 15.86 15.64 -17.58
C ASP A 315 16.18 14.26 -16.96
N PRO A 316 16.21 13.14 -17.71
CA PRO A 316 16.48 11.81 -17.14
C PRO A 316 17.81 11.67 -16.39
N LEU A 317 18.79 12.53 -16.66
CA LEU A 317 20.09 12.58 -15.98
C LEU A 317 20.17 13.69 -14.92
N GLU A 318 19.09 14.44 -14.69
CA GLU A 318 18.98 15.45 -13.63
C GLU A 318 19.33 14.81 -12.29
N ARG A 319 20.32 15.38 -11.59
CA ARG A 319 20.89 14.78 -10.39
C ARG A 319 20.06 15.11 -9.16
N CYS A 320 20.06 14.21 -8.19
CA CYS A 320 19.60 14.55 -6.86
C CYS A 320 20.49 15.63 -6.22
N ASP A 321 19.87 16.54 -5.46
CA ASP A 321 20.58 17.52 -4.65
C ASP A 321 20.86 16.94 -3.25
N PRO A 322 22.12 16.96 -2.78
CA PRO A 322 22.44 16.57 -1.41
C PRO A 322 21.70 17.43 -0.36
N PRO A 323 21.37 16.87 0.82
CA PRO A 323 21.71 15.52 1.28
C PRO A 323 20.60 14.48 1.04
N TRP A 324 19.61 14.74 0.19
CA TRP A 324 18.37 13.94 0.20
C TRP A 324 18.49 12.57 -0.46
N CYS A 325 19.33 12.45 -1.49
CA CYS A 325 19.65 11.24 -2.23
C CYS A 325 20.95 11.40 -3.04
N GLU A 326 21.38 10.34 -3.70
CA GLU A 326 22.39 10.38 -4.77
C GLU A 326 21.84 9.69 -6.03
N GLY A 327 22.28 10.10 -7.22
CA GLY A 327 21.90 9.49 -8.50
C GLY A 327 20.99 10.36 -9.37
N PRO A 328 20.46 9.83 -10.49
CA PRO A 328 19.62 10.54 -11.44
C PRO A 328 18.16 10.63 -10.93
N LEU A 329 17.85 11.72 -10.22
CA LEU A 329 16.51 12.04 -9.74
C LEU A 329 15.46 12.09 -10.87
N GLY A 330 15.85 12.52 -12.07
CA GLY A 330 14.97 12.52 -13.25
C GLY A 330 14.41 11.15 -13.61
N GLY A 331 15.14 10.07 -13.33
CA GLY A 331 14.72 8.69 -13.56
C GLY A 331 13.54 8.23 -12.70
N LEU A 332 13.20 8.94 -11.61
CA LEU A 332 12.02 8.65 -10.79
C LEU A 332 10.70 9.11 -11.42
N GLU A 333 10.72 9.99 -12.43
CA GLU A 333 9.51 10.58 -13.03
C GLU A 333 8.56 11.22 -11.99
N SER A 334 9.14 11.70 -10.88
CA SER A 334 8.45 12.16 -9.66
C SER A 334 8.20 13.66 -9.59
N ASN A 335 8.44 14.37 -10.70
CA ASN A 335 8.58 15.84 -10.72
C ASN A 335 9.54 16.38 -9.64
N GLY A 336 10.60 15.62 -9.33
CA GLY A 336 11.64 15.96 -8.37
C GLY A 336 11.32 15.65 -6.90
N TRP A 337 10.19 15.01 -6.60
CA TRP A 337 9.94 14.41 -5.29
C TRP A 337 10.88 13.22 -5.06
N VAL A 338 11.50 13.16 -3.88
CA VAL A 338 12.31 12.02 -3.48
C VAL A 338 12.20 11.74 -1.98
N TYR A 339 12.24 10.46 -1.62
CA TYR A 339 12.13 10.01 -0.25
C TYR A 339 13.50 9.88 0.43
N SER A 340 13.56 10.24 1.71
CA SER A 340 14.69 9.97 2.60
C SER A 340 14.19 9.59 3.99
N ALA A 341 14.97 8.78 4.72
CA ALA A 341 14.65 8.29 6.05
C ALA A 341 15.68 8.81 7.07
N HIS A 342 16.15 8.00 7.99
CA HIS A 342 17.29 8.36 8.85
C HIS A 342 18.62 8.49 8.06
N CYS A 343 18.63 8.00 6.82
CA CYS A 343 19.68 8.08 5.81
C CYS A 343 19.06 8.48 4.45
N ALA A 344 19.91 8.76 3.47
CA ALA A 344 19.57 9.09 2.09
C ALA A 344 19.65 7.85 1.19
N PHE A 345 18.78 7.74 0.19
CA PHE A 345 18.78 6.58 -0.73
C PHE A 345 19.49 6.91 -2.06
N ARG A 346 20.18 5.91 -2.63
CA ARG A 346 20.64 5.97 -4.02
C ARG A 346 19.47 5.72 -4.98
N ILE A 347 19.34 6.57 -5.98
CA ILE A 347 18.59 6.29 -7.20
C ILE A 347 19.55 5.59 -8.16
N PHE A 348 19.26 4.34 -8.50
CA PHE A 348 20.15 3.48 -9.27
C PHE A 348 20.03 3.75 -10.77
N THR A 349 21.17 3.82 -11.46
CA THR A 349 21.21 3.68 -12.92
C THR A 349 20.97 2.23 -13.34
N LEU A 350 20.54 2.03 -14.59
CA LEU A 350 20.37 0.70 -15.20
C LEU A 350 21.65 -0.16 -15.08
N SER A 351 22.82 0.44 -15.31
CA SER A 351 24.11 -0.23 -15.18
C SER A 351 24.42 -0.70 -13.76
N GLU A 352 24.15 0.13 -12.74
CA GLU A 352 24.40 -0.23 -11.34
C GLU A 352 23.42 -1.31 -10.87
N ALA A 353 22.14 -1.18 -11.22
CA ALA A 353 21.11 -2.16 -10.87
C ALA A 353 21.41 -3.54 -11.46
N TRP A 354 21.76 -3.62 -12.75
CA TRP A 354 22.20 -4.88 -13.36
C TRP A 354 23.52 -5.38 -12.81
N SER A 355 24.48 -4.50 -12.50
CA SER A 355 25.76 -4.92 -11.90
C SER A 355 25.60 -5.55 -10.52
N CYS A 356 24.61 -5.13 -9.74
CA CYS A 356 24.29 -5.76 -8.45
C CYS A 356 23.45 -7.03 -8.60
N LEU A 357 22.42 -7.01 -9.46
CA LEU A 357 21.42 -8.08 -9.53
C LEU A 357 21.80 -9.24 -10.45
N ALA A 358 22.81 -9.08 -11.31
CA ALA A 358 23.28 -10.15 -12.18
C ALA A 358 23.76 -11.37 -11.36
N GLY A 359 23.25 -12.54 -11.72
CA GLY A 359 23.51 -13.81 -11.05
C GLY A 359 22.60 -14.10 -9.86
N LYS A 360 21.81 -13.14 -9.37
CA LYS A 360 20.98 -13.30 -8.17
C LYS A 360 19.61 -13.93 -8.45
N TRP A 361 19.07 -14.56 -7.42
CA TRP A 361 17.69 -15.04 -7.32
C TRP A 361 16.96 -14.34 -6.17
N LEU A 362 15.96 -13.53 -6.51
CA LEU A 362 15.07 -12.87 -5.55
C LEU A 362 13.78 -13.69 -5.38
N PHE A 363 13.37 -13.92 -4.13
CA PHE A 363 12.16 -14.65 -3.79
C PHE A 363 11.17 -13.75 -3.05
N PHE A 364 10.05 -13.43 -3.68
CA PHE A 364 9.00 -12.59 -3.10
C PHE A 364 7.85 -13.45 -2.59
N TRP A 365 7.44 -13.22 -1.35
CA TRP A 365 6.27 -13.84 -0.74
C TRP A 365 5.51 -12.80 0.08
N GLY A 366 4.23 -12.60 -0.25
CA GLY A 366 3.40 -11.59 0.40
C GLY A 366 2.47 -10.90 -0.60
N ASP A 367 2.08 -9.67 -0.28
CA ASP A 367 1.00 -8.94 -0.94
C ASP A 367 1.14 -8.74 -2.47
N SER A 368 -0.01 -8.46 -3.06
CA SER A 368 -0.26 -7.99 -4.42
C SER A 368 0.64 -6.84 -4.86
N ASN A 369 0.95 -5.89 -3.98
CA ASN A 369 1.84 -4.76 -4.29
C ASN A 369 3.29 -5.19 -4.62
N HIS A 370 3.74 -6.40 -4.26
CA HIS A 370 5.01 -6.94 -4.78
C HIS A 370 5.00 -7.05 -6.30
N GLN A 371 3.84 -7.37 -6.91
CA GLN A 371 3.72 -7.48 -8.36
C GLN A 371 4.04 -6.15 -9.05
N ASP A 372 3.53 -5.05 -8.50
CA ASP A 372 3.78 -3.72 -9.03
C ASP A 372 5.24 -3.29 -8.85
N THR A 373 5.84 -3.53 -7.68
CA THR A 373 7.26 -3.21 -7.41
C THR A 373 8.21 -4.01 -8.30
N ILE A 374 7.94 -5.31 -8.52
CA ILE A 374 8.75 -6.11 -9.45
C ILE A 374 8.54 -5.60 -10.89
N ARG A 375 7.31 -5.26 -11.28
CA ARG A 375 7.01 -4.66 -12.60
C ARG A 375 7.80 -3.36 -12.80
N ASN A 376 7.85 -2.50 -11.78
CA ASN A 376 8.56 -1.23 -11.86
C ASN A 376 10.08 -1.38 -11.84
N LEU A 377 10.62 -2.28 -11.01
CA LEU A 377 12.03 -2.69 -11.05
C LEU A 377 12.44 -3.16 -12.45
N LEU A 378 11.66 -4.06 -13.06
CA LEU A 378 11.94 -4.60 -14.39
C LEU A 378 11.85 -3.51 -15.47
N ASN A 379 10.75 -2.76 -15.53
CA ASN A 379 10.48 -1.83 -16.63
C ASN A 379 11.31 -0.53 -16.56
N PHE A 380 11.36 0.12 -15.39
CA PHE A 380 11.94 1.47 -15.27
C PHE A 380 13.41 1.46 -14.84
N ILE A 381 13.80 0.55 -13.94
CA ILE A 381 15.19 0.51 -13.43
C ILE A 381 16.07 -0.40 -14.30
N LEU A 382 15.60 -1.61 -14.62
CA LEU A 382 16.35 -2.60 -15.40
C LEU A 382 16.15 -2.47 -16.92
N GLY A 383 15.28 -1.56 -17.38
CA GLY A 383 15.07 -1.29 -18.81
C GLY A 383 14.52 -2.46 -19.62
N ARG A 384 13.75 -3.35 -18.98
CA ARG A 384 12.95 -4.39 -19.65
C ARG A 384 11.65 -3.80 -20.19
N HIS A 385 10.91 -4.58 -20.97
CA HIS A 385 9.53 -4.27 -21.33
C HIS A 385 8.64 -5.45 -20.96
N GLU A 386 8.10 -5.42 -19.76
CA GLU A 386 7.24 -6.46 -19.16
C GLU A 386 5.87 -5.82 -18.85
N PRO A 387 4.98 -5.64 -19.85
CA PRO A 387 3.73 -4.91 -19.68
C PRO A 387 2.70 -5.69 -18.87
N ASN A 388 2.72 -7.02 -18.96
CA ASN A 388 1.88 -7.93 -18.19
C ASN A 388 2.78 -8.87 -17.41
N MET A 389 2.60 -8.92 -16.10
CA MET A 389 3.21 -9.93 -15.25
C MET A 389 2.15 -10.91 -14.77
N GLU A 390 2.47 -12.20 -14.76
CA GLU A 390 1.70 -13.16 -14.01
C GLU A 390 1.74 -12.82 -12.51
N ARG A 391 0.69 -13.19 -11.77
CA ARG A 391 0.60 -12.90 -10.34
C ARG A 391 1.59 -13.74 -9.53
N THR A 392 1.59 -15.05 -9.78
CA THR A 392 2.50 -16.03 -9.18
C THR A 392 3.32 -16.65 -10.29
N PHE A 393 4.65 -16.52 -10.24
CA PHE A 393 5.54 -16.97 -11.32
C PHE A 393 6.94 -17.30 -10.81
N GLU A 394 7.72 -18.00 -11.65
CA GLU A 394 9.16 -18.09 -11.56
C GLU A 394 9.75 -17.80 -12.94
N SER A 395 10.69 -16.86 -13.06
CA SER A 395 11.22 -16.43 -14.35
C SER A 395 12.64 -15.87 -14.24
N THR A 396 13.40 -15.99 -15.33
CA THR A 396 14.74 -15.44 -15.47
C THR A 396 14.73 -14.34 -16.52
N PHE A 397 15.11 -13.13 -16.12
CA PHE A 397 15.18 -11.93 -16.96
C PHE A 397 16.63 -11.66 -17.35
N SER A 398 16.86 -11.28 -18.60
CA SER A 398 18.20 -10.94 -19.13
C SER A 398 18.35 -9.44 -19.36
N ASN A 399 19.55 -8.89 -19.17
CA ASN A 399 19.83 -7.52 -19.60
C ASN A 399 19.81 -7.44 -21.14
N SER A 400 19.00 -6.54 -21.69
CA SER A 400 18.89 -6.29 -23.13
C SER A 400 20.20 -5.76 -23.74
N GLN A 401 21.04 -5.12 -22.94
CA GLN A 401 22.35 -4.61 -23.33
C GLN A 401 23.51 -5.60 -23.08
N ASN A 402 23.28 -6.64 -22.26
CA ASN A 402 24.30 -7.66 -21.96
C ASN A 402 23.65 -9.00 -21.55
N SER A 403 23.48 -9.92 -22.51
CA SER A 403 22.77 -11.18 -22.28
C SER A 403 23.43 -12.15 -21.28
N SER A 404 24.65 -11.87 -20.79
CA SER A 404 25.26 -12.66 -19.70
C SER A 404 24.76 -12.26 -18.31
N GLN A 405 24.17 -11.07 -18.17
CA GLN A 405 23.54 -10.63 -16.93
C GLN A 405 22.12 -11.17 -16.86
N LEU A 406 21.89 -12.10 -15.92
CA LEU A 406 20.62 -12.77 -15.68
C LEU A 406 20.16 -12.50 -14.25
N LEU A 407 18.87 -12.28 -14.06
CA LEU A 407 18.22 -12.12 -12.76
C LEU A 407 17.06 -13.11 -12.67
N LYS A 408 17.06 -13.99 -11.68
CA LYS A 408 15.94 -14.89 -11.40
C LYS A 408 15.00 -14.24 -10.38
N ILE A 409 13.69 -14.29 -10.63
CA ILE A 409 12.67 -13.86 -9.67
C ILE A 409 11.63 -14.96 -9.54
N THR A 410 11.32 -15.32 -8.29
CA THR A 410 10.13 -16.11 -7.94
C THR A 410 9.20 -15.20 -7.16
N SER A 411 7.90 -15.22 -7.47
CA SER A 411 6.89 -14.43 -6.76
C SER A 411 5.67 -15.30 -6.40
N HIS A 412 5.25 -15.22 -5.14
CA HIS A 412 4.05 -15.85 -4.62
C HIS A 412 3.02 -14.78 -4.23
N PHE A 413 2.06 -14.54 -5.13
CA PHE A 413 1.01 -13.53 -4.98
C PHE A 413 0.19 -13.75 -3.71
N ASN A 414 -0.01 -12.68 -2.96
CA ASN A 414 -0.69 -12.68 -1.66
C ASN A 414 -0.14 -13.71 -0.66
N GLY A 415 1.10 -14.16 -0.84
CA GLY A 415 1.67 -15.27 -0.10
C GLY A 415 0.88 -16.58 -0.23
N HIS A 416 -0.03 -16.72 -1.21
CA HIS A 416 -1.03 -17.80 -1.27
C HIS A 416 -0.74 -18.84 -2.38
N TYR A 417 -1.26 -20.06 -2.22
CA TYR A 417 -1.10 -21.13 -3.23
C TYR A 417 -2.07 -20.98 -4.42
N GLU A 418 -3.25 -20.40 -4.20
CA GLU A 418 -4.21 -20.01 -5.24
C GLU A 418 -4.19 -18.50 -5.49
N VAL A 419 -4.06 -18.11 -6.76
CA VAL A 419 -4.00 -16.72 -7.24
C VAL A 419 -5.29 -15.91 -7.00
N SER A 420 -6.40 -16.59 -6.73
CA SER A 420 -7.71 -16.03 -6.37
C SER A 420 -7.93 -15.85 -4.85
N GLY A 421 -7.05 -16.41 -4.01
CA GLY A 421 -7.16 -16.42 -2.55
C GLY A 421 -6.79 -15.09 -1.90
N ASN A 422 -7.55 -14.03 -2.19
CA ASN A 422 -7.22 -12.64 -1.86
C ASN A 422 -7.38 -12.24 -0.38
N HIS A 423 -7.24 -13.15 0.58
CA HIS A 423 -7.39 -12.84 2.02
C HIS A 423 -6.52 -13.72 2.95
N LEU A 424 -6.09 -14.89 2.48
CA LEU A 424 -5.42 -15.89 3.33
C LEU A 424 -3.89 -15.70 3.34
N GLY A 425 -3.40 -14.48 3.54
CA GLY A 425 -1.97 -14.15 3.40
C GLY A 425 -1.07 -14.99 4.29
N LEU A 426 -1.10 -14.72 5.59
CA LEU A 426 -0.42 -15.55 6.60
C LEU A 426 -1.11 -16.91 6.79
N ALA A 427 -2.43 -16.97 6.62
CA ALA A 427 -3.23 -18.18 6.84
C ALA A 427 -2.97 -19.30 5.80
N SER A 428 -2.43 -18.94 4.63
CA SER A 428 -1.98 -19.87 3.58
C SER A 428 -1.09 -20.99 4.11
N LEU A 429 -0.25 -20.68 5.10
CA LEU A 429 0.74 -21.58 5.71
C LEU A 429 0.11 -22.64 6.62
N THR A 430 -1.21 -22.65 6.78
CA THR A 430 -1.94 -23.81 7.34
C THR A 430 -2.07 -24.96 6.35
N ASN A 431 -1.79 -24.75 5.05
CA ASN A 431 -1.77 -25.80 4.03
C ASN A 431 -0.40 -26.50 3.99
N ASP A 432 -0.38 -27.80 4.33
CA ASP A 432 0.83 -28.62 4.39
C ASP A 432 1.53 -28.84 3.04
N GLU A 433 0.77 -28.95 1.94
CA GLU A 433 1.33 -29.10 0.60
C GLU A 433 1.98 -27.81 0.14
N TYR A 434 1.37 -26.66 0.47
CA TYR A 434 1.94 -25.36 0.17
C TYR A 434 3.22 -25.09 0.98
N ARG A 435 3.25 -25.43 2.28
CA ARG A 435 4.48 -25.35 3.09
C ARG A 435 5.59 -26.19 2.49
N LYS A 436 5.34 -27.45 2.12
CA LYS A 436 6.31 -28.32 1.44
C LYS A 436 6.79 -27.73 0.10
N ARG A 437 5.89 -27.09 -0.66
CA ARG A 437 6.27 -26.40 -1.90
C ARG A 437 7.19 -25.21 -1.63
N LEU A 438 6.91 -24.39 -0.63
CA LEU A 438 7.78 -23.27 -0.24
C LEU A 438 9.13 -23.77 0.28
N GLU A 439 9.15 -24.77 1.17
CA GLU A 439 10.36 -25.44 1.67
C GLU A 439 11.22 -25.99 0.51
N SER A 440 10.59 -26.51 -0.55
CA SER A 440 11.29 -27.14 -1.68
C SER A 440 12.25 -26.21 -2.41
N TYR A 441 12.09 -24.89 -2.34
CA TYR A 441 13.04 -23.93 -2.92
C TYR A 441 14.34 -23.80 -2.11
N PHE A 442 14.30 -24.09 -0.81
CA PHE A 442 15.39 -23.81 0.13
C PHE A 442 16.13 -25.05 0.61
N LEU A 443 15.72 -26.26 0.19
CA LEU A 443 16.31 -27.53 0.67
C LEU A 443 17.85 -27.54 0.55
N PRO A 444 18.58 -28.12 1.52
CA PRO A 444 20.04 -28.31 1.44
C PRO A 444 20.51 -29.07 0.19
N SER A 445 19.65 -29.92 -0.38
CA SER A 445 19.91 -30.65 -1.62
C SER A 445 19.91 -29.78 -2.88
N ASN A 446 19.32 -28.59 -2.83
CA ASN A 446 19.30 -27.68 -3.97
C ASN A 446 20.67 -27.01 -4.08
N PRO A 447 21.40 -27.14 -5.21
CA PRO A 447 22.71 -26.52 -5.37
C PRO A 447 22.65 -24.99 -5.35
N ILE A 448 21.50 -24.43 -5.76
CA ILE A 448 21.21 -22.99 -5.80
C ILE A 448 19.90 -22.77 -5.02
N ILE A 449 19.90 -21.79 -4.14
CA ILE A 449 18.73 -21.29 -3.39
C ILE A 449 18.62 -19.76 -3.62
N PRO A 450 17.50 -19.10 -3.25
CA PRO A 450 17.41 -17.64 -3.35
C PRO A 450 18.49 -16.89 -2.56
N ASP A 451 19.05 -15.84 -3.14
CA ASP A 451 19.99 -14.92 -2.46
C ASP A 451 19.29 -14.04 -1.44
N ALA A 452 18.01 -13.70 -1.69
CA ALA A 452 17.19 -12.90 -0.80
C ALA A 452 15.73 -13.36 -0.81
N VAL A 453 15.11 -13.32 0.37
CA VAL A 453 13.67 -13.52 0.57
C VAL A 453 13.06 -12.20 1.02
N ILE A 454 12.11 -11.69 0.24
CA ILE A 454 11.35 -10.47 0.50
C ILE A 454 9.97 -10.91 1.02
N LEU A 455 9.71 -10.60 2.29
CA LEU A 455 8.51 -10.98 3.03
C LEU A 455 7.61 -9.77 3.28
N ASN A 456 6.30 -9.97 3.20
CA ASN A 456 5.28 -9.03 3.65
C ASN A 456 3.98 -9.78 4.04
N SER A 457 3.29 -9.38 5.11
CA SER A 457 1.87 -9.75 5.33
C SER A 457 1.02 -8.66 4.71
N GLY A 458 0.18 -9.03 3.74
CA GLY A 458 -0.43 -8.06 2.86
C GLY A 458 -1.67 -7.39 3.42
N LEU A 459 -2.11 -6.34 2.71
CA LEU A 459 -3.42 -5.70 2.85
C LEU A 459 -4.55 -6.73 2.99
N HIS A 460 -4.43 -7.82 2.24
CA HIS A 460 -5.37 -8.93 2.22
C HIS A 460 -5.60 -9.61 3.59
N ASP A 461 -4.60 -9.69 4.47
CA ASP A 461 -4.76 -10.20 5.84
C ASP A 461 -5.72 -9.31 6.67
N GLY A 462 -5.75 -8.00 6.40
CA GLY A 462 -6.68 -7.05 7.05
C GLY A 462 -8.17 -7.36 6.83
N GLY A 463 -8.50 -8.11 5.78
CA GLY A 463 -9.84 -8.60 5.48
C GLY A 463 -10.16 -10.01 5.99
N PHE A 464 -9.20 -10.72 6.59
CA PHE A 464 -9.38 -12.11 7.04
C PHE A 464 -9.49 -12.27 8.55
N TRP A 465 -8.57 -11.66 9.29
CA TRP A 465 -8.43 -11.95 10.72
C TRP A 465 -9.52 -11.24 11.53
N ALA A 466 -10.27 -12.03 12.32
CA ALA A 466 -11.44 -11.54 13.06
C ALA A 466 -11.11 -10.47 14.13
N ASN A 467 -9.89 -10.51 14.69
CA ASN A 467 -9.34 -9.50 15.59
C ASN A 467 -7.80 -9.64 15.69
N LEU A 468 -7.16 -8.69 16.37
CA LEU A 468 -5.70 -8.62 16.54
C LEU A 468 -5.09 -9.87 17.20
N THR A 469 -5.79 -10.51 18.13
CA THR A 469 -5.29 -11.72 18.81
C THR A 469 -5.22 -12.91 17.83
N HIS A 470 -6.19 -13.04 16.92
CA HIS A 470 -6.15 -14.07 15.88
C HIS A 470 -5.07 -13.75 14.84
N TYR A 471 -4.90 -12.48 14.44
CA TYR A 471 -3.79 -12.07 13.57
C TYR A 471 -2.43 -12.43 14.17
N ALA A 472 -2.19 -12.10 15.45
CA ALA A 472 -0.94 -12.41 16.13
C ALA A 472 -0.64 -13.93 16.14
N ALA A 473 -1.64 -14.78 16.39
CA ALA A 473 -1.48 -16.24 16.30
C ALA A 473 -1.26 -16.75 14.85
N GLY A 474 -1.68 -15.99 13.84
CA GLY A 474 -1.34 -16.24 12.43
C GLY A 474 0.10 -15.84 12.11
N ALA A 475 0.51 -14.65 12.56
CA ALA A 475 1.87 -14.14 12.43
C ALA A 475 2.89 -15.05 13.11
N GLU A 476 2.65 -15.49 14.35
CA GLU A 476 3.53 -16.41 15.08
C GLU A 476 3.79 -17.71 14.31
N LYS A 477 2.74 -18.29 13.69
CA LYS A 477 2.88 -19.49 12.84
C LYS A 477 3.69 -19.21 11.58
N ALA A 478 3.47 -18.06 10.96
CA ALA A 478 4.17 -17.66 9.75
C ALA A 478 5.66 -17.37 10.01
N THR A 479 5.99 -16.65 11.08
CA THR A 479 7.38 -16.38 11.46
C THR A 479 8.09 -17.67 11.85
N THR A 480 7.47 -18.54 12.66
CA THR A 480 8.02 -19.86 13.01
C THR A 480 8.32 -20.71 11.76
N PHE A 481 7.41 -20.70 10.78
CA PHE A 481 7.61 -21.40 9.50
C PHE A 481 8.82 -20.83 8.73
N TRP A 482 8.86 -19.52 8.50
CA TRP A 482 9.98 -18.89 7.79
C TRP A 482 11.31 -19.03 8.54
N GLY A 483 11.28 -19.02 9.87
CA GLY A 483 12.40 -19.32 10.76
C GLY A 483 12.98 -20.71 10.55
N LEU A 484 12.10 -21.73 10.46
CA LEU A 484 12.49 -23.10 10.16
C LEU A 484 13.08 -23.23 8.75
N VAL A 485 12.42 -22.66 7.73
CA VAL A 485 12.89 -22.64 6.33
C VAL A 485 14.29 -22.03 6.24
N TRP A 486 14.48 -20.85 6.83
CA TRP A 486 15.75 -20.13 6.79
C TRP A 486 16.86 -20.89 7.51
N ARG A 487 16.64 -21.35 8.75
CA ARG A 487 17.65 -22.11 9.52
C ARG A 487 18.05 -23.41 8.83
N ASN A 488 17.10 -24.10 8.20
CA ASN A 488 17.35 -25.36 7.52
C ASN A 488 17.92 -25.18 6.10
N SER A 489 17.90 -23.98 5.52
CA SER A 489 18.35 -23.76 4.14
C SER A 489 19.84 -24.08 3.92
N ARG A 490 20.68 -23.67 4.87
CA ARG A 490 22.13 -23.95 4.93
C ARG A 490 22.60 -24.10 6.37
N SER A 491 23.58 -24.97 6.57
CA SER A 491 24.27 -25.15 7.87
C SER A 491 25.08 -23.92 8.25
N GLU A 492 25.82 -23.33 7.30
CA GLU A 492 26.55 -22.07 7.48
C GLU A 492 25.61 -20.87 7.31
N ALA A 493 25.63 -19.96 8.29
CA ALA A 493 24.72 -18.80 8.31
C ALA A 493 24.99 -17.78 7.20
N SER A 494 26.26 -17.63 6.77
CA SER A 494 26.70 -16.75 5.68
C SER A 494 26.12 -17.13 4.31
N LEU A 495 25.75 -18.41 4.13
CA LEU A 495 25.22 -18.96 2.89
C LEU A 495 23.69 -18.98 2.84
N ARG A 496 23.02 -18.52 3.91
CA ARG A 496 21.56 -18.45 3.96
C ARG A 496 21.05 -17.23 3.18
N PRO A 497 19.80 -17.26 2.68
CA PRO A 497 19.21 -16.10 2.02
C PRO A 497 19.20 -14.88 2.96
N ARG A 498 19.46 -13.68 2.41
CA ARG A 498 19.20 -12.42 3.12
C ARG A 498 17.70 -12.28 3.36
N LEU A 499 17.29 -11.90 4.56
CA LEU A 499 15.89 -11.70 4.90
C LEU A 499 15.55 -10.21 4.89
N LEU A 500 14.51 -9.86 4.13
CA LEU A 500 14.00 -8.50 4.06
C LEU A 500 12.49 -8.52 4.34
N TYR A 501 12.08 -7.81 5.38
CA TYR A 501 10.69 -7.49 5.64
C TYR A 501 10.34 -6.15 5.01
N ARG A 502 9.38 -6.14 4.08
CA ARG A 502 8.75 -4.92 3.57
C ARG A 502 7.46 -4.74 4.35
N THR A 503 7.24 -3.58 4.98
CA THR A 503 5.92 -3.25 5.56
C THR A 503 4.90 -3.09 4.44
N THR A 504 3.60 -3.14 4.71
CA THR A 504 2.59 -2.90 3.65
C THR A 504 2.56 -1.44 3.22
N VAL A 505 2.12 -1.17 1.99
CA VAL A 505 1.65 0.17 1.60
C VAL A 505 0.57 0.72 2.56
N ALA A 506 0.50 2.04 2.68
CA ALA A 506 -0.62 2.76 3.28
C ALA A 506 -1.81 2.75 2.29
N PRO A 507 -2.95 2.10 2.59
CA PRO A 507 -4.14 2.05 1.75
C PRO A 507 -4.68 3.46 1.50
N ALA A 508 -4.99 3.77 0.24
CA ALA A 508 -5.23 5.14 -0.22
C ALA A 508 -6.70 5.48 -0.51
N GLY A 509 -7.03 6.77 -0.47
CA GLY A 509 -8.32 7.31 -0.89
C GLY A 509 -9.50 6.59 -0.24
N PHE A 510 -10.41 6.06 -1.04
CA PHE A 510 -11.59 5.34 -0.54
C PHE A 510 -11.27 4.00 0.15
N HIS A 511 -10.10 3.39 -0.06
CA HIS A 511 -9.70 2.17 0.66
C HIS A 511 -9.37 2.43 2.14
N ARG A 512 -9.20 3.70 2.56
CA ARG A 512 -9.00 4.08 3.98
C ARG A 512 -10.14 3.64 4.91
N ASN A 513 -11.35 3.37 4.39
CA ASN A 513 -12.49 2.91 5.18
C ASN A 513 -12.66 1.37 5.24
N GLN A 514 -11.83 0.61 4.52
CA GLN A 514 -12.04 -0.82 4.32
C GLN A 514 -11.44 -1.67 5.47
N PRO A 515 -11.71 -2.99 5.51
CA PRO A 515 -11.08 -3.89 6.47
C PRO A 515 -9.54 -3.81 6.46
N ALA A 516 -8.93 -3.51 5.32
CA ALA A 516 -7.52 -3.19 5.18
C ALA A 516 -7.29 -1.67 5.16
N ASN A 517 -7.65 -0.97 6.24
CA ASN A 517 -7.40 0.47 6.42
C ASN A 517 -5.96 0.73 6.92
N PRO A 518 -5.37 1.93 6.70
CA PRO A 518 -3.99 2.23 7.11
C PRO A 518 -3.68 1.88 8.55
N GLN A 519 -4.60 2.21 9.46
CA GLN A 519 -4.38 2.11 10.90
C GLN A 519 -4.33 0.65 11.37
N LYS A 520 -5.17 -0.25 10.80
CA LYS A 520 -5.03 -1.69 11.00
C LYS A 520 -3.72 -2.21 10.40
N MET A 521 -3.35 -1.73 9.21
CA MET A 521 -2.14 -2.19 8.51
C MET A 521 -0.86 -1.79 9.24
N GLU A 522 -0.81 -0.61 9.85
CA GLU A 522 0.27 -0.22 10.76
C GLU A 522 0.38 -1.17 11.95
N VAL A 523 -0.73 -1.40 12.67
CA VAL A 523 -0.75 -2.32 13.82
C VAL A 523 -0.33 -3.74 13.41
N TYR A 524 -0.75 -4.22 12.24
CA TYR A 524 -0.36 -5.52 11.71
C TYR A 524 1.13 -5.54 11.33
N ASN A 525 1.63 -4.46 10.72
CA ASN A 525 3.04 -4.29 10.38
C ASN A 525 3.93 -4.32 11.63
N THR A 526 3.51 -3.67 12.73
CA THR A 526 4.18 -3.70 14.04
C THR A 526 4.26 -5.12 14.58
N VAL A 527 3.11 -5.81 14.69
CA VAL A 527 3.04 -7.15 15.29
C VAL A 527 3.89 -8.16 14.52
N LEU A 528 3.78 -8.20 13.18
CA LEU A 528 4.61 -9.09 12.38
C LEU A 528 6.08 -8.70 12.42
N GLY A 529 6.42 -7.41 12.34
CA GLY A 529 7.80 -6.93 12.40
C GLY A 529 8.50 -7.33 13.69
N GLU A 530 7.84 -7.20 14.85
CA GLU A 530 8.40 -7.63 16.13
C GLU A 530 8.55 -9.15 16.23
N MET A 531 7.60 -9.93 15.71
CA MET A 531 7.72 -11.39 15.65
C MET A 531 8.85 -11.85 14.73
N LEU A 532 9.04 -11.20 13.57
CA LEU A 532 10.16 -11.51 12.66
C LEU A 532 11.50 -11.16 13.31
N VAL A 533 11.62 -9.99 13.97
CA VAL A 533 12.85 -9.62 14.71
C VAL A 533 13.11 -10.59 15.86
N SER A 534 12.07 -11.10 16.53
CA SER A 534 12.23 -12.12 17.58
C SER A 534 12.70 -13.48 17.05
N GLU A 535 12.33 -13.84 15.81
CA GLU A 535 12.64 -15.13 15.20
C GLU A 535 14.04 -15.15 14.54
N PHE A 536 14.46 -14.03 13.95
CA PHE A 536 15.69 -13.92 13.16
C PHE A 536 16.81 -13.11 13.83
N GLY A 537 16.46 -12.18 14.73
CA GLY A 537 17.37 -11.17 15.26
C GLY A 537 17.47 -9.93 14.37
N SER A 538 17.74 -8.77 14.98
CA SER A 538 17.87 -7.48 14.29
C SER A 538 19.03 -7.42 13.31
N ASP A 539 20.07 -8.24 13.50
CA ASP A 539 21.28 -8.21 12.68
C ASP A 539 21.14 -9.07 11.41
N VAL A 540 20.05 -9.84 11.31
CA VAL A 540 19.73 -10.73 10.18
C VAL A 540 18.55 -10.18 9.37
N LEU A 541 17.53 -9.64 10.04
CA LEU A 541 16.33 -9.11 9.39
C LEU A 541 16.49 -7.64 9.02
N MET A 542 16.56 -7.38 7.73
CA MET A 542 16.43 -6.04 7.17
C MET A 542 14.94 -5.65 7.06
N THR A 543 14.64 -4.36 7.19
CA THR A 543 13.30 -3.79 7.08
C THR A 543 13.30 -2.65 6.06
N VAL A 544 12.32 -2.65 5.15
CA VAL A 544 11.98 -1.52 4.29
C VAL A 544 10.60 -1.00 4.70
N ASP A 545 10.56 0.23 5.21
CA ASP A 545 9.32 0.83 5.71
C ASP A 545 8.56 1.55 4.57
N GLU A 546 7.84 0.74 3.81
CA GLU A 546 6.97 1.17 2.71
C GLU A 546 5.72 1.92 3.22
N TYR A 547 5.19 1.52 4.37
CA TYR A 547 4.03 2.17 4.98
C TYR A 547 4.30 3.66 5.19
N ASP A 548 5.41 4.00 5.85
CA ASP A 548 5.81 5.39 6.09
C ASP A 548 6.13 6.15 4.79
N MET A 549 6.68 5.47 3.78
CA MET A 549 6.97 6.06 2.47
C MET A 549 5.70 6.39 1.68
N THR A 550 4.67 5.54 1.74
CA THR A 550 3.42 5.71 0.99
C THR A 550 2.40 6.61 1.71
N PHE A 551 2.44 6.67 3.05
CA PHE A 551 1.46 7.42 3.85
C PHE A 551 1.28 8.90 3.45
N PRO A 552 2.32 9.70 3.10
CA PRO A 552 2.12 11.10 2.68
C PRO A 552 1.38 11.30 1.34
N TRP A 553 1.04 10.19 0.67
CA TRP A 553 0.32 10.13 -0.61
C TRP A 553 -1.01 9.36 -0.52
N HIS A 554 -1.39 8.86 0.67
CA HIS A 554 -2.55 7.98 0.83
C HIS A 554 -3.91 8.69 0.94
N PHE A 555 -3.95 10.02 1.07
CA PHE A 555 -5.21 10.73 1.35
C PHE A 555 -6.19 10.77 0.17
N ASP A 556 -5.71 10.58 -1.05
CA ASP A 556 -6.46 10.62 -2.31
C ASP A 556 -6.07 9.44 -3.23
N ASN A 557 -6.41 9.52 -4.52
CA ASN A 557 -6.15 8.49 -5.52
C ASN A 557 -5.22 8.96 -6.67
N GLU A 558 -4.52 10.09 -6.53
CA GLU A 558 -3.59 10.56 -7.57
C GLU A 558 -2.41 9.60 -7.78
N CYS A 559 -1.88 9.05 -6.68
CA CYS A 559 -0.71 8.14 -6.68
C CYS A 559 -1.07 6.66 -6.46
N SER A 560 -2.36 6.29 -6.36
CA SER A 560 -2.77 4.94 -5.97
C SER A 560 -4.22 4.59 -6.35
N ASP A 561 -4.48 3.34 -6.73
CA ASP A 561 -5.87 2.82 -6.91
C ASP A 561 -6.59 2.58 -5.57
N GLY A 562 -5.87 2.73 -4.45
CA GLY A 562 -6.31 2.43 -3.10
C GLY A 562 -5.51 1.31 -2.45
N GLY A 563 -5.06 0.33 -3.22
CA GLY A 563 -4.16 -0.74 -2.75
C GLY A 563 -2.79 -0.76 -3.41
N HIS A 564 -2.61 -0.04 -4.53
CA HIS A 564 -1.47 -0.22 -5.42
C HIS A 564 -0.93 1.12 -5.91
N TYR A 565 0.34 1.41 -5.58
CA TYR A 565 1.05 2.64 -5.99
C TYR A 565 1.87 2.47 -7.29
N GLY A 566 2.15 1.24 -7.71
CA GLY A 566 3.04 0.94 -8.85
C GLY A 566 2.33 0.45 -10.11
N ARG A 567 1.05 0.76 -10.28
CA ARG A 567 0.28 0.43 -11.48
C ARG A 567 0.92 1.03 -12.74
N PRO A 568 0.66 0.46 -13.95
CA PRO A 568 1.16 1.03 -15.20
C PRO A 568 0.78 2.51 -15.35
N PRO A 569 1.64 3.33 -15.95
CA PRO A 569 1.31 4.71 -16.30
C PRO A 569 0.05 4.75 -17.18
N SER A 570 -0.77 5.79 -17.01
CA SER A 570 -2.06 5.91 -17.70
C SER A 570 -2.46 7.37 -17.81
N LEU A 571 -2.83 7.82 -19.01
CA LEU A 571 -3.46 9.13 -19.23
C LEU A 571 -4.89 9.21 -18.69
N HIS A 572 -5.56 8.08 -18.49
CA HIS A 572 -6.95 8.06 -18.03
C HIS A 572 -7.04 8.32 -16.53
N SER A 573 -7.92 9.25 -16.15
CA SER A 573 -8.41 9.43 -14.79
C SER A 573 -8.94 8.11 -14.23
N TRP A 574 -8.53 7.77 -13.02
CA TRP A 574 -8.90 6.52 -12.35
C TRP A 574 -9.27 6.79 -10.89
N ALA A 575 -10.14 5.96 -10.29
CA ALA A 575 -10.51 6.04 -8.88
C ALA A 575 -10.87 7.45 -8.31
N GLY A 576 -11.31 8.39 -9.16
CA GLY A 576 -11.64 9.77 -8.77
C GLY A 576 -10.50 10.80 -8.89
N ALA A 577 -9.30 10.42 -9.34
CA ALA A 577 -8.21 11.35 -9.59
C ALA A 577 -8.46 12.22 -10.84
N GLU A 578 -8.09 13.50 -10.78
CA GLU A 578 -8.24 14.46 -11.90
C GLU A 578 -7.20 14.26 -13.01
N LYS A 579 -6.09 13.55 -12.71
CA LYS A 579 -4.96 13.31 -13.60
C LYS A 579 -4.69 11.82 -13.76
N GLY A 580 -3.81 11.49 -14.70
CA GLY A 580 -3.22 10.15 -14.84
C GLY A 580 -2.46 9.70 -13.59
N HIS A 581 -2.26 8.39 -13.46
CA HIS A 581 -1.65 7.75 -12.29
C HIS A 581 -0.18 8.16 -12.07
N GLN A 582 0.12 8.74 -10.90
CA GLN A 582 1.46 9.11 -10.46
C GLN A 582 2.16 7.94 -9.75
N TYR A 583 2.75 7.03 -10.54
CA TYR A 583 3.39 5.78 -10.07
C TYR A 583 4.76 5.93 -9.39
N PHE A 584 5.31 7.15 -9.29
CA PHE A 584 6.68 7.38 -8.83
C PHE A 584 6.92 6.93 -7.37
N VAL A 585 5.86 6.83 -6.56
CA VAL A 585 5.93 6.38 -5.17
C VAL A 585 6.46 4.95 -5.09
N ASP A 586 5.95 4.03 -5.93
CA ASP A 586 6.47 2.65 -6.01
C ASP A 586 7.78 2.52 -6.79
N LEU A 587 8.04 3.43 -7.75
CA LEU A 587 9.37 3.48 -8.37
C LEU A 587 10.47 3.85 -7.34
N MET A 588 10.18 4.76 -6.42
CA MET A 588 11.06 5.04 -5.27
C MET A 588 11.20 3.82 -4.35
N LEU A 589 10.11 3.11 -4.07
CA LEU A 589 10.13 1.86 -3.28
C LEU A 589 11.05 0.81 -3.91
N ALA A 590 11.01 0.63 -5.23
CA ALA A 590 11.89 -0.27 -5.95
C ALA A 590 13.38 0.14 -5.81
N HIS A 591 13.70 1.44 -5.86
CA HIS A 591 15.06 1.92 -5.58
C HIS A 591 15.47 1.73 -4.11
N THR A 592 14.60 1.99 -3.15
CA THR A 592 14.86 1.73 -1.73
C THR A 592 15.10 0.24 -1.46
N LEU A 593 14.35 -0.66 -2.10
CA LEU A 593 14.59 -2.10 -2.06
C LEU A 593 15.96 -2.47 -2.65
N LEU A 594 16.39 -1.82 -3.73
CA LEU A 594 17.76 -1.99 -4.25
C LEU A 594 18.81 -1.52 -3.26
N ASN A 595 18.64 -0.41 -2.54
CA ASN A 595 19.61 0.02 -1.51
C ASN A 595 19.82 -1.07 -0.43
N ALA A 596 18.77 -1.82 -0.06
CA ALA A 596 18.90 -2.93 0.88
C ALA A 596 19.59 -4.16 0.28
N LEU A 597 19.25 -4.53 -0.97
CA LEU A 597 19.78 -5.71 -1.68
C LEU A 597 21.20 -5.50 -2.27
N CYS A 598 21.54 -4.23 -2.47
CA CYS A 598 22.73 -3.70 -3.14
C CYS A 598 23.37 -2.54 -2.33
N PRO A 599 23.75 -2.77 -1.06
CA PRO A 599 24.55 -1.79 -0.33
C PRO A 599 25.88 -1.54 -1.06
N LEU A 600 26.36 -0.29 -1.04
CA LEU A 600 27.53 0.18 -1.78
C LEU A 600 28.85 -0.03 -1.02
#